data_AF-A0A2W5P4L9-F1
#
_entry.id   AF-A0A2W5P4L9-F1
#
_cell.length_a   1.000
_cell.length_b   1.000
_cell.length_c   1.000
_cell.angle_alpha   90.00
_cell.angle_beta   90.00
_cell.angle_gamma   90.00
#
_symmetry.space_group_name_H-M   'P 1'
#
loop_
_entity.id
_entity.type
_entity.pdbx_description
1 polymer ?
#
loop_
_entity_poly.entity_id
_entity_poly.type
_entity_poly.pdbx_seq_one_letter_code
_entity_poly.pdbx_strand_id
1 'polypeptide(L)' 'MLTLVTMLVFGGAVSLAIYAIASTVRPQATRIVRILRGHPASPRFEPLSTLVRAERRIAVRRWSAGSALVPVSCRPREAA' A
#
# COMPACT_ATOMS: atom_id res chain seq x y z
N MET A 1 -22.21 35.03 -27.88
CA MET A 1 -22.72 33.71 -27.42
C MET A 1 -21.68 32.61 -27.57
N LEU A 2 -21.15 32.36 -28.78
CA LEU A 2 -20.09 31.35 -29.00
C LEU A 2 -18.89 31.52 -28.04
N THR A 3 -18.37 32.74 -27.89
CA THR A 3 -17.22 33.04 -27.01
C THR A 3 -17.47 32.70 -25.54
N LEU A 4 -18.66 33.02 -25.02
CA LEU A 4 -19.05 32.68 -23.64
C LEU A 4 -19.14 31.17 -23.44
N VAL A 5 -19.71 30.46 -24.41
CA VAL A 5 -19.80 28.99 -24.38
C VAL A 5 -18.40 28.37 -24.41
N THR A 6 -17.51 28.84 -25.28
CA THR A 6 -16.14 28.32 -25.37
C THR A 6 -15.37 28.57 -24.08
N MET A 7 -15.50 29.76 -23.48
CA MET A 7 -14.86 30.08 -22.21
C MET A 7 -15.39 29.23 -21.06
N LEU A 8 -16.70 28.99 -21.02
CA LEU A 8 -17.32 28.14 -20.00
C LEU A 8 -16.87 26.67 -20.14
N VAL A 9 -16.87 26.14 -21.36
CA VAL A 9 -16.45 24.75 -21.63
C VAL A 9 -14.97 24.57 -21.34
N PHE A 10 -14.12 25.46 -21.86
CA PHE A 10 -12.68 25.36 -21.67
C PHE A 10 -12.29 25.62 -20.22
N GLY A 11 -12.85 26.66 -19.59
CA GLY A 11 -12.62 26.96 -18.17
C GLY A 11 -13.11 25.85 -17.24
N GLY A 12 -14.26 25.25 -17.54
CA GLY A 12 -14.79 24.10 -16.82
C GLY A 12 -13.89 22.87 -16.95
N ALA A 13 -13.45 22.55 -18.16
CA ALA A 13 -12.54 21.43 -18.42
C ALA A 13 -11.19 21.60 -17.70
N VAL A 14 -10.60 22.80 -17.76
CA VAL A 14 -9.35 23.12 -17.06
C VAL A 14 -9.53 23.01 -15.55
N SER A 15 -10.62 23.52 -15.00
CA SER A 15 -10.92 23.44 -13.57
C SER A 15 -11.06 21.98 -13.10
N LEU A 16 -11.76 21.16 -13.88
CA LEU A 16 -11.93 19.73 -13.59
C LEU A 16 -10.59 18.97 -13.68
N ALA A 17 -9.76 19.29 -14.68
CA ALA A 17 -8.44 18.71 -14.83
C ALA A 17 -7.53 19.05 -13.65
N ILE A 18 -7.49 20.32 -13.24
CA ILE A 18 -6.74 20.77 -12.05
C ILE A 18 -7.26 20.03 -10.81
N TYR A 19 -8.57 19.91 -10.64
CA TYR A 19 -9.16 19.19 -9.52
C TYR A 19 -8.76 17.72 -9.50
N ALA A 20 -8.81 17.03 -10.64
CA ALA A 20 -8.40 15.63 -10.77
C ALA A 20 -6.91 15.42 -10.47
N ILE A 21 -6.05 16.32 -10.97
CA ILE A 21 -4.61 16.29 -10.67
C ILE A 21 -4.40 16.54 -9.17
N ALA A 22 -5.04 17.56 -8.60
CA ALA A 22 -4.89 17.89 -7.20
C ALA A 22 -5.41 16.76 -6.28
N SER A 23 -6.54 16.13 -6.60
CA SER A 23 -7.11 15.05 -5.79
C SER A 23 -6.26 13.78 -5.79
N THR A 24 -5.57 13.50 -6.90
CA THR A 24 -4.66 12.35 -7.03
C THR A 24 -3.27 12.62 -6.45
N VAL A 25 -2.76 13.85 -6.59
CA VAL A 25 -1.44 14.25 -6.10
C VAL A 25 -1.44 14.54 -4.61
N ARG A 26 -2.47 15.20 -4.05
CA ARG A 26 -2.58 15.53 -2.61
C ARG A 26 -2.24 14.38 -1.66
N PRO A 27 -2.83 13.17 -1.78
CA PRO A 27 -2.52 12.07 -0.87
C PRO A 27 -1.08 11.55 -1.00
N GLN A 28 -0.40 11.81 -2.13
CA GLN A 28 0.98 11.39 -2.37
C GLN A 28 1.99 12.53 -2.24
N ALA A 29 1.55 13.78 -2.04
CA ALA A 29 2.41 14.96 -2.02
C ALA A 29 3.49 14.86 -0.93
N THR A 30 3.14 14.38 0.26
CA THR A 30 4.10 14.16 1.36
C THR A 30 5.17 13.14 0.99
N ARG A 31 4.79 12.08 0.26
CA ARG A 31 5.71 11.06 -0.24
C ARG A 31 6.63 11.60 -1.34
N ILE A 32 6.09 12.38 -2.28
CA ILE A 32 6.86 13.03 -3.35
C ILE A 32 7.89 13.99 -2.74
N VAL A 33 7.47 14.85 -1.82
CA VAL A 33 8.37 15.78 -1.10
C VAL A 33 9.44 15.01 -0.32
N ARG A 34 9.09 13.89 0.32
CA ARG A 34 10.06 13.05 1.05
C ARG A 34 11.11 12.45 0.10
N ILE A 35 10.70 11.92 -1.05
CA ILE A 35 11.61 11.41 -2.08
C ILE A 35 12.51 12.52 -2.62
N LEU A 36 11.94 13.69 -2.93
CA LEU A 36 12.68 14.84 -3.46
C LEU A 36 13.70 15.37 -2.44
N ARG A 37 13.41 15.26 -1.14
CA ARG A 37 14.34 15.57 -0.04
C ARG A 37 15.38 14.46 0.21
N GLY A 38 15.54 13.51 -0.71
CA GLY A 38 16.52 12.43 -0.62
C GLY A 38 16.23 11.39 0.45
N HIS A 39 15.04 11.40 1.06
CA HIS A 39 14.67 10.33 1.99
C HIS A 39 14.19 9.12 1.19
N PRO A 40 14.66 7.90 1.54
CA PRO A 40 14.21 6.68 0.89
C PRO A 40 12.68 6.58 1.01
N ALA A 41 12.01 6.31 -0.11
CA ALA A 41 10.57 6.09 -0.11
C ALA A 41 10.26 4.93 0.85
N SER A 42 9.44 5.18 1.88
CA SER A 42 8.96 4.11 2.75
C SER A 42 8.34 3.00 1.88
N PRO A 43 8.73 1.73 2.07
CA PRO A 43 8.28 0.65 1.22
C PRO A 43 6.76 0.55 1.32
N ARG A 44 6.06 0.72 0.19
CA ARG A 44 4.60 0.56 0.09
C ARG A 44 4.13 -0.85 0.47
N PHE A 45 5.06 -1.81 0.55
CA PHE A 45 4.88 -3.23 0.82
C PHE A 45 5.36 -3.66 2.21
N GLU A 46 5.14 -2.80 3.22
CA GLU A 46 5.32 -3.16 4.62
C GLU A 46 4.47 -4.38 5.08
N PRO A 47 3.33 -4.76 4.46
CA PRO A 47 2.65 -6.01 4.80
C PRO A 47 3.20 -7.27 4.10
N LEU A 48 3.80 -7.19 2.90
CA LEU A 48 4.28 -8.39 2.19
C LEU A 48 5.65 -8.85 2.69
N SER A 49 6.55 -7.90 2.97
CA SER A 49 7.86 -8.24 3.52
C SER A 49 7.78 -8.86 4.91
N THR A 50 6.81 -8.42 5.71
CA THR A 50 6.49 -9.00 7.03
C THR A 50 5.86 -10.39 6.88
N LEU A 51 4.94 -10.58 5.93
CA LEU A 51 4.35 -11.88 5.62
C LEU A 51 5.39 -12.89 5.14
N VAL A 52 6.28 -12.51 4.22
CA VAL A 52 7.37 -13.37 3.72
C VAL A 52 8.34 -13.73 4.83
N ARG A 53 8.66 -12.79 5.72
CA ARG A 53 9.49 -13.07 6.92
C ARG A 53 8.77 -14.02 7.89
N ALA A 54 7.47 -13.86 8.08
CA ALA A 54 6.66 -14.74 8.91
C ALA A 54 6.60 -16.16 8.32
N GLU A 55 6.32 -16.29 7.02
CA GLU A 55 6.26 -17.57 6.32
C GLU A 55 7.61 -18.28 6.33
N ARG A 56 8.71 -17.56 6.09
CA ARG A 56 10.06 -18.12 6.19
C ARG A 56 10.34 -18.66 7.58
N ARG A 57 9.89 -17.96 8.63
CA ARG A 57 10.06 -18.42 10.03
C ARG A 57 9.21 -19.65 10.33
N ILE A 58 7.99 -19.74 9.79
CA ILE A 58 7.11 -20.91 9.91
C ILE A 58 7.73 -22.10 9.18
N ALA A 59 8.20 -21.91 7.96
CA ALA A 59 8.88 -22.94 7.18
C ALA A 59 10.12 -23.48 7.92
N VAL A 60 11.00 -22.61 8.42
CA VAL A 60 12.17 -23.05 9.21
C VAL A 60 11.75 -23.83 10.45
N ARG A 61 10.72 -23.38 11.18
CA ARG A 61 10.19 -24.11 12.35
C ARG A 61 9.61 -25.47 11.96
N ARG A 62 8.91 -25.56 10.83
CA ARG A 62 8.38 -26.83 10.31
C ARG A 62 9.50 -27.77 9.88
N TRP A 63 10.55 -27.27 9.24
CA TRP A 63 11.72 -28.06 8.89
C TRP A 63 12.48 -28.56 10.12
N SER A 64 12.67 -27.70 11.13
CA SER A 64 13.33 -28.11 12.38
C SER A 64 12.47 -29.08 13.20
N ALA A 65 11.14 -28.92 13.19
CA ALA A 65 10.21 -29.81 13.88
C ALA A 65 10.00 -31.13 13.11
N GLY A 66 10.03 -31.12 11.77
CA GLY A 66 9.95 -32.32 10.94
C GLY A 66 11.17 -33.23 11.09
N SER A 67 12.31 -32.67 11.51
CA SER A 67 13.49 -33.44 11.90
C SER A 67 13.38 -34.07 13.30
N ALA A 68 12.40 -33.64 14.12
CA ALA A 68 12.13 -34.16 15.45
C ALA A 68 10.69 -34.68 15.49
N LEU A 69 10.49 -35.92 15.03
CA LEU A 69 9.25 -36.70 15.17
C LEU A 69 8.55 -36.46 16.52
N VAL A 70 7.54 -35.59 16.55
CA VAL A 70 6.60 -35.47 17.68
C VAL A 70 5.21 -35.10 17.15
N PRO A 71 4.17 -35.92 17.37
CA PRO A 71 2.80 -35.59 16.98
C PRO A 71 2.26 -34.54 17.95
N VAL A 72 2.22 -33.28 17.54
CA VAL A 72 1.57 -32.21 18.32
C VAL A 72 0.07 -32.34 18.11
N SER A 73 -0.61 -32.86 19.12
CA SER A 73 -2.06 -32.79 19.27
C SER A 73 -2.51 -31.33 19.24
N CYS A 74 -3.18 -30.95 18.16
CA CYS A 74 -3.90 -29.68 18.08
C CYS A 74 -4.98 -29.65 19.18
N ARG A 75 -4.70 -28.99 20.30
CA ARG A 75 -5.71 -28.66 21.30
C ARG A 75 -6.50 -27.44 20.78
N PRO A 76 -7.82 -27.56 20.50
CA PRO A 76 -8.62 -26.41 20.10
C PRO A 76 -8.69 -25.43 21.27
N ARG A 77 -8.41 -24.16 20.99
CA ARG A 77 -8.59 -23.06 21.92
C ARG A 77 -10.08 -22.71 21.90
N GLU A 78 -10.82 -23.11 22.93
CA GLU A 78 -12.17 -22.62 23.18
C GLU A 78 -12.12 -21.09 23.32
N ALA A 79 -12.87 -20.41 22.46
CA ALA A 79 -13.20 -19.00 22.63
C ALA A 79 -14.37 -18.94 23.62
N ALA A 80 -14.12 -18.35 24.78
CA ALA A 80 -15.12 -17.90 25.75
C ALA A 80 -15.09 -16.38 25.79
#